data_AF-A0A0K8SCW6-F1
#
_entry.id   AF-A0A0K8SCW6-F1
#
_cell.length_a   1.000
_cell.length_b   1.000
_cell.length_c   1.000
_cell.angle_alpha   90.00
_cell.angle_beta   90.00
_cell.angle_gamma   90.00
#
_symmetry.space_group_name_H-M   'P 1'
#
loop_
_entity.id
_entity.type
_entity.pdbx_description
1 polymer ?
#
loop_
_entity_poly.entity_id
_entity_poly.type
_entity_poly.pdbx_seq_one_letter_code
_entity_poly.pdbx_strand_id
1 'polypeptide(L)'
;QRQKDTEPRRSGVIPKDVRDSIETWEPSMGSKFSLHHFFTMFEEITEGLESSARIKLLQTKLRGEARKFVLDNSEFRTARDPYLALKTSMLQWFERMRLLRAAKKEKG
;
A
#
# COMPACT_ATOMS: atom_id res chain seq x y z
N GLN A 1 -37.67 -24.73 8.44
CA GLN A 1 -37.98 -24.47 7.03
C GLN A 1 -37.30 -23.17 6.61
N ARG A 2 -36.60 -23.21 5.46
CA ARG A 2 -36.20 -22.10 4.57
C ARG A 2 -35.16 -21.10 5.13
N GLN A 3 -33.86 -21.30 4.88
CA GLN A 3 -33.07 -20.99 3.66
C GLN A 3 -32.75 -19.49 3.44
N LYS A 4 -31.43 -19.26 3.38
CA LYS A 4 -30.67 -18.38 2.46
C LYS A 4 -30.49 -16.91 2.85
N ASP A 5 -29.26 -16.61 3.24
CA ASP A 5 -28.42 -15.56 2.63
C ASP A 5 -26.96 -16.01 2.80
N THR A 6 -26.50 -17.05 2.10
CA THR A 6 -25.66 -16.89 0.88
C THR A 6 -25.16 -15.47 0.68
N GLU A 7 -23.99 -15.17 1.28
CA GLU A 7 -23.12 -14.05 0.91
C GLU A 7 -23.02 -13.97 -0.64
N PRO A 8 -23.06 -12.76 -1.22
CA PRO A 8 -22.00 -12.53 -2.18
C PRO A 8 -21.50 -11.08 -2.23
N ARG A 9 -20.17 -10.97 -2.31
CA ARG A 9 -19.34 -9.83 -2.71
C ARG A 9 -19.01 -8.88 -1.57
N ARG A 10 -17.80 -9.06 -1.03
CA ARG A 10 -16.97 -7.99 -0.48
C ARG A 10 -17.01 -6.84 -1.50
N SER A 11 -17.89 -5.88 -1.25
CA SER A 11 -18.06 -4.74 -2.12
C SER A 11 -16.68 -4.08 -2.28
N GLY A 12 -16.28 -3.77 -3.52
CA GLY A 12 -15.06 -3.00 -3.77
C GLY A 12 -15.09 -1.58 -3.15
N VAL A 13 -16.18 -1.26 -2.43
CA VAL A 13 -16.34 -0.11 -1.56
C VAL A 13 -15.52 -0.31 -0.30
N ILE A 14 -14.46 0.49 -0.17
CA ILE A 14 -13.65 0.59 1.04
C ILE A 14 -14.48 1.34 2.11
N PRO A 15 -14.76 0.74 3.29
CA PRO A 15 -15.47 1.42 4.37
C PRO A 15 -14.78 2.72 4.79
N LYS A 16 -15.57 3.74 5.15
CA LYS A 16 -15.03 5.04 5.54
C LYS A 16 -14.13 4.94 6.77
N ASP A 17 -14.54 4.17 7.78
CA ASP A 17 -13.76 3.98 9.01
C ASP A 17 -12.39 3.35 8.71
N VAL A 18 -12.37 2.30 7.88
CA VAL A 18 -11.12 1.66 7.40
C VAL A 18 -10.23 2.67 6.68
N ARG A 19 -10.81 3.55 5.85
CA ARG A 19 -10.05 4.61 5.19
C ARG A 19 -9.49 5.58 6.23
N ASP A 20 -10.28 6.05 7.17
CA ASP A 20 -9.90 7.11 8.10
C ASP A 20 -8.90 6.63 9.16
N SER A 21 -8.88 5.33 9.48
CA SER A 21 -7.89 4.70 10.38
C SER A 21 -6.47 4.61 9.82
N ILE A 22 -6.27 4.79 8.52
CA ILE A 22 -4.95 4.68 7.89
C ILE A 22 -4.36 6.08 7.70
N GLU A 23 -3.28 6.37 8.42
CA GLU A 23 -2.49 7.58 8.22
C GLU A 23 -1.82 7.59 6.83
N THR A 24 -1.63 8.79 6.27
CA THR A 24 -0.89 8.92 5.00
C THR A 24 0.60 8.70 5.21
N TRP A 25 1.25 8.05 4.26
CA TRP A 25 2.68 7.82 4.27
C TRP A 25 3.37 8.44 3.07
N GLU A 26 4.58 8.97 3.30
CA GLU A 26 5.44 9.51 2.25
C GLU A 26 6.89 9.04 2.44
N PRO A 27 7.72 9.01 1.40
CA PRO A 27 9.10 8.56 1.45
C PRO A 27 10.06 9.73 1.77
N SER A 28 9.76 10.52 2.80
CA SER A 28 10.64 11.60 3.27
C SER A 28 11.45 11.13 4.48
N MET A 29 12.57 11.81 4.79
CA MET A 29 13.34 11.50 6.01
C MET A 29 12.59 11.86 7.30
N GLY A 30 11.47 12.59 7.20
CA GLY A 30 10.62 13.00 8.33
C GLY A 30 9.42 12.09 8.55
N SER A 31 9.32 10.95 7.86
CA SER A 31 8.17 10.07 8.01
C SER A 31 8.10 9.49 9.42
N LYS A 32 6.92 9.61 10.03
CA LYS A 32 6.61 9.16 11.40
C LYS A 32 6.94 7.67 11.62
N PHE A 33 6.90 6.86 10.56
CA PHE A 33 7.19 5.43 10.60
C PHE A 33 7.87 4.94 9.31
N SER A 34 8.58 3.82 9.42
CA SER A 34 9.21 3.12 8.29
C SER A 34 8.16 2.58 7.31
N LEU A 35 8.57 2.32 6.07
CA LEU A 35 7.69 1.70 5.07
C LEU A 35 7.21 0.31 5.51
N HIS A 36 8.07 -0.46 6.19
CA HIS A 36 7.71 -1.76 6.74
C HIS A 36 6.58 -1.63 7.77
N HIS A 37 6.72 -0.70 8.73
CA HIS A 37 5.71 -0.48 9.75
C HIS A 37 4.39 0.02 9.16
N PHE A 38 4.45 0.89 8.15
CA PHE A 38 3.26 1.31 7.41
C PHE A 38 2.52 0.12 6.79
N PHE A 39 3.22 -0.79 6.11
CA PHE A 39 2.58 -1.97 5.51
C PHE A 39 1.98 -2.91 6.54
N THR A 40 2.65 -3.11 7.69
CA THR A 40 2.10 -3.92 8.79
C THR A 40 0.75 -3.38 9.26
N MET A 41 0.69 -2.09 9.64
CA MET A 41 -0.57 -1.47 10.08
C MET A 41 -1.62 -1.48 8.96
N PHE A 42 -1.21 -1.22 7.72
CA PHE A 42 -2.09 -1.23 6.56
C PHE A 42 -2.74 -2.60 6.36
N GLU A 43 -1.98 -3.69 6.51
CA GLU A 43 -2.47 -5.06 6.33
C GLU A 43 -3.40 -5.50 7.44
N GLU A 44 -3.09 -5.14 8.69
CA GLU A 44 -3.97 -5.37 9.84
C GLU A 44 -5.33 -4.67 9.65
N ILE A 45 -5.33 -3.40 9.25
CA ILE A 45 -6.56 -2.63 9.03
C ILE A 45 -7.34 -3.10 7.80
N THR A 46 -6.66 -3.69 6.81
CA THR A 46 -7.27 -4.09 5.52
C THR A 46 -7.42 -5.59 5.32
N GLU A 47 -7.30 -6.40 6.37
CA GLU A 47 -7.33 -7.87 6.32
C GLU A 47 -8.52 -8.41 5.51
N GLY A 48 -9.71 -7.84 5.70
CA GLY A 48 -10.93 -8.24 5.00
C GLY A 48 -11.05 -7.77 3.54
N LEU A 49 -10.20 -6.84 3.08
CA LEU A 49 -10.29 -6.26 1.74
C LEU A 49 -9.58 -7.11 0.68
N GLU A 50 -10.14 -7.14 -0.52
CA GLU A 50 -9.49 -7.74 -1.70
C GLU A 50 -8.28 -6.92 -2.17
N SER A 51 -7.35 -7.57 -2.86
CA SER A 51 -6.11 -6.94 -3.37
C SER A 51 -6.40 -5.68 -4.21
N SER A 52 -7.45 -5.68 -5.02
CA SER A 52 -7.81 -4.52 -5.85
C SER A 52 -8.25 -3.30 -5.01
N ALA A 53 -9.00 -3.53 -3.93
CA ALA A 53 -9.41 -2.50 -2.99
C ALA A 53 -8.22 -2.01 -2.15
N ARG A 54 -7.34 -2.91 -1.71
CA ARG A 54 -6.08 -2.55 -1.03
C ARG A 54 -5.21 -1.65 -1.91
N ILE A 55 -5.00 -1.98 -3.18
CA ILE A 55 -4.20 -1.16 -4.10
C ILE A 55 -4.83 0.23 -4.30
N LYS A 56 -6.16 0.31 -4.49
CA LYS A 56 -6.86 1.60 -4.60
C LYS A 56 -6.70 2.43 -3.33
N LEU A 57 -6.83 1.82 -2.16
CA LEU A 57 -6.66 2.51 -0.88
C LEU A 57 -5.22 3.01 -0.72
N LEU A 58 -4.24 2.15 -1.02
CA LEU A 58 -2.81 2.48 -0.99
C LEU A 58 -2.49 3.70 -1.85
N GLN A 59 -3.04 3.80 -3.07
CA GLN A 59 -2.88 4.97 -3.96
C GLN A 59 -3.38 6.30 -3.36
N THR A 60 -4.33 6.24 -2.42
CA THR A 60 -4.84 7.44 -1.71
C THR A 60 -4.06 7.77 -0.44
N LYS A 61 -3.42 6.75 0.17
CA LYS A 61 -2.68 6.89 1.43
C LYS A 61 -1.21 7.17 1.23
N LEU A 62 -0.65 6.84 0.08
CA LEU A 62 0.70 7.25 -0.29
C LEU A 62 0.76 8.68 -0.81
N ARG A 63 1.86 9.37 -0.55
CA ARG A 63 2.17 10.72 -1.06
C ARG A 63 3.53 10.76 -1.76
N GLY A 64 3.78 11.86 -2.49
CA GLY A 64 5.06 12.11 -3.16
C GLY A 64 5.49 11.00 -4.11
N GLU A 65 6.79 10.68 -4.07
CA GLU A 65 7.41 9.66 -4.95
C GLU A 65 6.82 8.26 -4.75
N ALA A 66 6.35 7.94 -3.54
CA ALA A 66 5.74 6.65 -3.25
C ALA A 66 4.42 6.47 -3.99
N ARG A 67 3.58 7.51 -4.00
CA ARG A 67 2.34 7.51 -4.77
C ARG A 67 2.64 7.39 -6.27
N LYS A 68 3.63 8.16 -6.74
CA LYS A 68 4.05 8.13 -8.14
C LYS A 68 4.51 6.72 -8.54
N PHE A 69 5.31 6.06 -7.72
CA PHE A 69 5.74 4.68 -7.93
C PHE A 69 4.55 3.74 -8.14
N VAL A 70 3.54 3.77 -7.27
CA VAL A 70 2.36 2.90 -7.40
C VAL A 70 1.53 3.21 -8.65
N LEU A 71 1.46 4.46 -9.08
CA LEU A 71 0.73 4.85 -10.28
C LEU A 71 1.46 4.43 -11.56
N ASP A 72 2.78 4.60 -11.59
CA ASP A 72 3.63 4.28 -12.74
C ASP A 72 3.76 2.76 -12.94
N ASN A 73 3.73 1.97 -11.86
CA ASN A 73 3.85 0.50 -11.91
C ASN A 73 2.48 -0.18 -11.86
N SER A 74 1.55 0.23 -12.73
CA SER A 74 0.20 -0.35 -12.78
C SER A 74 0.13 -1.79 -13.31
N GLU A 75 1.22 -2.28 -13.88
CA GLU A 75 1.42 -3.64 -14.39
C GLU A 75 1.20 -4.74 -13.36
N PHE A 76 1.39 -4.47 -12.06
CA PHE A 76 1.11 -5.45 -11.01
C PHE A 76 -0.36 -5.89 -10.97
N ARG A 77 -1.28 -5.13 -11.59
CA ARG A 77 -2.71 -5.50 -11.68
C ARG A 77 -2.95 -6.82 -12.40
N THR A 78 -2.03 -7.28 -13.26
CA THR A 78 -2.13 -8.56 -13.97
C THR A 78 -1.38 -9.70 -13.28
N ALA A 79 -0.71 -9.45 -12.15
CA ALA A 79 0.00 -10.47 -11.40
C ALA A 79 -0.98 -11.45 -10.73
N ARG A 80 -0.50 -12.65 -10.40
CA ARG A 80 -1.26 -13.66 -9.64
C ARG A 80 -1.70 -13.13 -8.27
N ASP A 81 -0.85 -12.34 -7.62
CA ASP A 81 -1.18 -11.56 -6.42
C ASP A 81 -0.74 -10.10 -6.63
N PRO A 82 -1.64 -9.23 -7.11
CA PRO A 82 -1.32 -7.85 -7.41
C PRO A 82 -0.81 -7.03 -6.23
N TYR A 83 -1.38 -7.28 -5.04
CA TYR A 83 -1.03 -6.50 -3.84
C TYR A 83 0.35 -6.92 -3.33
N LEU A 84 0.61 -8.23 -3.25
CA LEU A 84 1.91 -8.74 -2.81
C LEU A 84 3.04 -8.38 -3.79
N ALA A 85 2.78 -8.44 -5.09
CA ALA A 85 3.74 -8.01 -6.11
C ALA A 85 4.11 -6.54 -5.93
N LEU A 86 3.10 -5.65 -5.81
CA LEU A 86 3.31 -4.23 -5.58
C LEU A 86 4.08 -3.95 -4.27
N LYS A 87 3.69 -4.59 -3.16
CA LYS A 87 4.37 -4.43 -1.86
C LYS A 87 5.85 -4.77 -1.96
N THR A 88 6.16 -5.94 -2.53
CA THR A 88 7.55 -6.41 -2.70
C THR A 88 8.37 -5.41 -3.51
N SER A 89 7.85 -4.98 -4.66
CA SER A 89 8.52 -4.01 -5.52
C SER A 89 8.71 -2.65 -4.84
N MET A 90 7.73 -2.19 -4.07
CA MET A 90 7.82 -0.92 -3.35
C MET A 90 8.84 -0.96 -2.20
N LEU A 91 8.96 -2.08 -1.48
CA LEU A 91 10.00 -2.27 -0.46
C LEU A 91 11.41 -2.22 -1.08
N GLN A 92 11.62 -2.92 -2.21
CA GLN A 92 12.89 -2.91 -2.93
C GLN A 92 13.24 -1.51 -3.46
N TRP A 93 12.26 -0.80 -4.02
CA TRP A 93 12.43 0.57 -4.48
C TRP A 93 12.84 1.50 -3.34
N PHE A 94 12.15 1.42 -2.20
CA PHE A 94 12.43 2.28 -1.05
C PHE A 94 13.83 2.04 -0.47
N GLU A 95 14.26 0.78 -0.38
CA GLU A 95 15.60 0.46 0.10
C GLU A 95 16.68 1.01 -0.84
N ARG A 96 16.47 0.90 -2.17
CA ARG A 96 17.35 1.53 -3.16
C ARG A 96 17.41 3.05 -2.99
N MET A 97 16.27 3.71 -2.76
CA MET A 97 16.21 5.15 -2.50
C MET A 97 16.96 5.53 -1.22
N ARG A 98 16.85 4.73 -0.16
CA ARG A 98 17.55 4.91 1.11
C ARG A 98 19.07 4.87 0.91
N LEU A 99 19.56 3.85 0.21
CA LEU A 99 20.99 3.69 -0.11
C LEU A 99 21.52 4.84 -0.97
N LEU A 100 20.78 5.27 -1.99
CA LEU A 100 21.17 6.41 -2.84
C LEU A 100 21.24 7.72 -2.06
N ARG A 101 20.31 7.95 -1.11
CA ARG A 101 20.32 9.14 -0.25
C ARG A 101 21.47 9.11 0.74
N ALA A 102 21.80 7.95 1.31
CA ALA A 102 22.96 7.77 2.18
C ALA A 102 24.27 8.07 1.44
N ALA A 103 24.46 7.48 0.25
CA ALA A 103 25.65 7.70 -0.57
C ALA A 103 25.84 9.16 -1.03
N LYS A 104 24.75 9.91 -1.22
CA LYS A 104 24.82 11.36 -1.52
C LYS A 104 25.24 12.20 -0.31
N LYS A 105 24.90 11.79 0.91
CA LYS A 105 25.31 12.49 2.14
C LYS A 105 26.79 12.29 2.48
N GLU A 106 27.41 11.20 2.03
CA GLU A 106 28.85 10.95 2.25
C GLU A 106 29.76 11.67 1.25
N LYS A 107 29.18 12.19 0.14
CA LYS A 107 29.91 12.85 -0.94
C LYS A 107 29.77 14.38 -0.96
N GLY A 108 29.03 14.96 -0.03
CA GLY A 108 28.84 16.42 0.11
C GLY A 108 29.16 16.86 1.52
#